data_AF-A0A930XIZ6-F1
#
_entry.id   AF-A0A930XIZ6-F1
#
_cell.length_a   1.000
_cell.length_b   1.000
_cell.length_c   1.000
_cell.angle_alpha   90.00
_cell.angle_beta   90.00
_cell.angle_gamma   90.00
#
_symmetry.space_group_name_H-M   'P 1'
#
loop_
_entity.id
_entity.type
_entity.pdbx_description
1 polymer ?
#
loop_
_entity_poly.entity_id
_entity_poly.type
_entity_poly.pdbx_seq_one_letter_code
_entity_poly.pdbx_strand_id
1 'polypeptide(L)' 'MQNLMKYLTMAPVMATLAVVIVATIFIQLNHLFPGLQYGTYFHGTP' A
#
# COMPACT_ATOMS: atom_id res chain seq x y z
N MET A 1 -27.13 -1.89 11.25
CA MET A 1 -26.13 -2.28 10.24
C MET A 1 -26.12 -1.38 9.00
N GLN A 2 -27.27 -1.01 8.42
CA GLN A 2 -27.34 -0.21 7.18
C GLN A 2 -26.60 1.15 7.25
N ASN A 3 -26.76 1.92 8.33
CA ASN A 3 -26.09 3.22 8.50
C ASN A 3 -24.57 3.08 8.68
N LEU A 4 -24.12 1.99 9.30
CA LEU A 4 -22.71 1.67 9.45
C LEU A 4 -22.08 1.36 8.08
N MET A 5 -22.73 0.54 7.26
CA MET A 5 -22.25 0.26 5.90
C MET A 5 -22.20 1.53 5.06
N LYS A 6 -23.22 2.38 5.16
CA LYS A 6 -23.24 3.68 4.46
C LYS A 6 -22.06 4.57 4.86
N TYR A 7 -21.72 4.60 6.15
CA TYR A 7 -20.53 5.29 6.66
C TYR A 7 -19.22 4.67 6.13
N LEU A 8 -19.09 3.34 6.17
CA LEU A 8 -17.89 2.65 5.68
C LEU A 8 -17.66 2.87 4.18
N THR A 9 -18.72 2.99 3.39
CA THR A 9 -18.66 3.30 1.96
C THR A 9 -18.45 4.78 1.65
N MET A 10 -18.37 5.66 2.65
CA MET A 10 -18.09 7.09 2.40
C MET A 10 -16.71 7.25 1.79
N ALA A 11 -16.60 8.16 0.81
CA ALA A 11 -15.36 8.46 0.10
C ALA A 11 -14.13 8.63 1.02
N PRO A 12 -14.16 9.43 2.11
CA PRO A 12 -13.00 9.56 3.00
C PRO A 12 -12.61 8.24 3.69
N VAL A 13 -13.57 7.43 4.12
CA VAL A 13 -13.31 6.15 4.81
C VAL A 13 -12.68 5.14 3.84
N MET A 14 -13.25 5.04 2.64
CA MET A 14 -12.71 4.19 1.58
C MET A 14 -11.33 4.67 1.13
N ALA A 15 -11.07 5.98 1.09
CA ALA A 15 -9.75 6.52 0.78
C ALA A 15 -8.71 6.14 1.85
N THR A 16 -9.06 6.25 3.14
CA THR A 16 -8.17 5.78 4.22
C THR A 16 -7.90 4.28 4.09
N LEU A 17 -8.92 3.48 3.83
CA LEU A 17 -8.77 2.03 3.64
C LEU A 17 -7.84 1.72 2.46
N ALA A 18 -8.01 2.40 1.33
CA ALA A 18 -7.16 2.24 0.16
C ALA A 18 -5.68 2.58 0.46
N VAL A 19 -5.43 3.68 1.17
CA VAL A 19 -4.07 4.07 1.58
C VAL A 19 -3.44 3.02 2.48
N VAL A 20 -4.18 2.47 3.46
CA VAL A 20 -3.68 1.40 4.34
C VAL A 20 -3.33 0.15 3.55
N ILE A 21 -4.16 -0.24 2.56
CA ILE A 21 -3.89 -1.39 1.70
C ILE A 21 -2.63 -1.15 0.85
N VAL A 22 -2.50 0.02 0.24
CA VAL A 22 -1.31 0.37 -0.56
C VAL A 22 -0.06 0.38 0.30
N ALA A 23 -0.12 0.97 1.50
CA ALA A 23 1.01 1.01 2.43
C ALA A 23 1.44 -0.39 2.87
N THR A 24 0.50 -1.28 3.19
CA THR A 24 0.81 -2.67 3.55
C THR A 24 1.45 -3.43 2.40
N ILE A 25 1.00 -3.24 1.15
CA ILE A 25 1.67 -3.81 -0.03
C ILE A 25 3.12 -3.32 -0.13
N PHE A 26 3.38 -2.02 0.02
CA PHE A 26 4.75 -1.50 -0.04
C PHE A 26 5.65 -2.06 1.07
N ILE A 27 5.13 -2.21 2.29
CA ILE A 27 5.88 -2.81 3.40
C ILE A 27 6.25 -4.26 3.07
N GLN A 28 5.30 -5.05 2.57
CA GLN A 28 5.54 -6.45 2.24
C GLN A 28 6.50 -6.61 1.06
N LEU A 29 6.38 -5.76 0.04
CA LEU A 29 7.32 -5.73 -1.08
C LEU A 29 8.74 -5.37 -0.61
N ASN A 30 8.87 -4.41 0.32
CA ASN A 30 10.17 -4.08 0.89
C ASN A 30 10.77 -5.20 1.73
N HIS A 31 9.94 -5.96 2.46
CA HIS A 31 10.40 -7.12 3.23
C HIS A 31 10.87 -8.26 2.32
N LEU A 32 10.12 -8.57 1.26
CA LEU A 32 10.45 -9.66 0.33
C LEU A 32 11.56 -9.28 -0.65
N PHE A 33 11.60 -8.02 -1.07
CA PHE A 33 12.51 -7.51 -2.08
C PHE A 33 13.11 -6.16 -1.65
N PRO A 34 13.95 -6.13 -0.60
CA PRO A 34 14.55 -4.90 -0.10
C PRO A 34 15.42 -4.20 -1.17
N GLY A 35 15.91 -4.95 -2.15
CA GLY A 35 16.68 -4.46 -3.29
C GLY A 35 15.86 -3.82 -4.43
N LEU A 36 14.54 -3.72 -4.32
CA LEU A 36 13.68 -3.01 -5.29
C LEU A 36 13.37 -1.58 -4.83
N GLN A 37 14.08 -1.06 -3.82
CA GLN A 37 13.99 0.35 -3.48
C GLN A 37 14.75 1.21 -4.49
N TYR A 38 14.28 2.44 -4.72
CA TYR A 38 14.99 3.42 -5.54
C TYR A 38 16.38 3.68 -4.92
N GLY A 39 17.42 3.15 -5.56
CA GLY A 39 18.80 3.15 -5.06
C GLY A 39 19.55 1.82 -5.28
N THR A 40 18.82 0.69 -5.27
CA THR A 40 19.37 -0.67 -5.48
C THR A 40 18.96 -1.28 -6.83
N TYR A 41 18.02 -0.65 -7.54
CA TYR A 41 17.62 -1.00 -8.91
C TYR A 41 18.63 -0.63 -9.99
N PHE A 42 19.67 0.15 -9.66
CA PHE A 42 20.82 0.28 -10.54
C PHE A 42 21.51 -1.08 -10.55
N HIS A 43 21.20 -1.86 -11.59
CA HIS A 43 21.99 -3.02 -12.00
C HIS A 43 23.46 -2.66 -11.80
N GLY A 44 24.15 -3.41 -10.94
CA GLY A 44 25.58 -3.55 -11.10
C GLY A 44 25.77 -3.99 -12.55
N THR A 45 26.30 -3.09 -13.38
CA THR A 45 26.88 -3.46 -14.66
C THR A 45 27.82 -4.65 -14.42
N PRO A 46 27.90 -5.60 -15.36
CA PRO A 46 28.62 -6.86 -15.16
C PRO A 46 30.05 -6.67 -14.62
#